data_AF-A0A3A0CXF6-F1
#
_entry.id   AF-A0A3A0CXF6-F1
#
_cell.length_a   1.000
_cell.length_b   1.000
_cell.length_c   1.000
_cell.angle_alpha   90.00
_cell.angle_beta   90.00
_cell.angle_gamma   90.00
#
_symmetry.space_group_name_H-M   'P 1'
#
loop_
_entity.id
_entity.type
_entity.pdbx_description
1 polymer ?
#
loop_
_entity_poly.entity_id
_entity_poly.type
_entity_poly.pdbx_seq_one_letter_code
_entity_poly.pdbx_strand_id
1 'polypeptide(L)'
;MFSLLTDPALLLLLLQNLIYAGDTPRGTPVYINRQYMQAELKLVVGNIEPHQFMGFSGGVKSAAVGLTGKKTINQNHALMTHPDSRLGEYENNLARQDVEAIGKIIGIHFALNAILNEKKQIVKVVAGDPRAGGTSGKSRSQQYAGLYQLFRTRAGR
;
A
#
# COMPACT_ATOMS: atom_id res chain seq x y z
N MET A 1 17.80 -23.01 2.48
CA MET A 1 17.21 -21.83 1.79
C MET A 1 16.60 -20.81 2.78
N PHE A 2 17.16 -20.66 4.00
CA PHE A 2 16.62 -19.82 5.09
C PHE A 2 17.70 -18.88 5.69
N SER A 3 18.71 -18.51 4.89
CA SER A 3 19.90 -17.77 5.36
C SER A 3 20.03 -16.35 4.78
N LEU A 4 19.06 -15.87 4.01
CA LEU A 4 19.17 -14.57 3.32
C LEU A 4 18.71 -13.37 4.17
N LEU A 5 18.08 -13.60 5.33
CA LEU A 5 17.50 -12.54 6.17
C LEU A 5 18.33 -12.16 7.41
N THR A 6 19.45 -12.86 7.68
CA THR A 6 20.28 -12.62 8.87
C THR A 6 21.59 -11.89 8.57
N ASP A 7 21.91 -11.65 7.30
CA ASP A 7 23.13 -10.94 6.92
C ASP A 7 22.87 -9.42 6.92
N PRO A 8 23.50 -8.66 7.83
CA PRO A 8 23.36 -7.21 7.90
C PRO A 8 23.86 -6.49 6.63
N ALA A 9 24.81 -7.08 5.90
CA ALA A 9 25.32 -6.53 4.65
C ALA A 9 24.28 -6.64 3.53
N LEU A 10 23.54 -7.75 3.46
CA LEU A 10 22.36 -7.90 2.59
C LEU A 10 21.24 -6.94 2.99
N LEU A 11 21.03 -6.72 4.29
CA LEU A 11 20.06 -5.75 4.80
C LEU A 11 20.45 -4.30 4.42
N LEU A 12 21.74 -3.95 4.50
CA LEU A 12 22.25 -2.65 4.07
C LEU A 12 22.20 -2.48 2.54
N LEU A 13 22.51 -3.53 1.77
CA LEU A 13 22.33 -3.57 0.31
C LEU A 13 20.86 -3.40 -0.08
N LEU A 14 19.91 -3.93 0.70
CA LEU A 14 18.49 -3.68 0.49
C LEU A 14 18.08 -2.23 0.78
N LEU A 15 18.72 -1.58 1.75
CA LEU A 15 18.41 -0.21 2.19
C LEU A 15 19.06 0.89 1.35
N GLN A 16 20.16 0.62 0.63
CA GLN A 16 20.87 1.61 -0.21
C GLN A 16 20.65 1.43 -1.72
N ASN A 17 19.85 0.46 -2.14
CA ASN A 17 19.72 0.08 -3.54
C ASN A 17 18.40 0.58 -4.16
N LEU A 18 18.25 1.90 -4.24
CA LEU A 18 17.11 2.53 -4.91
C LEU A 18 17.46 2.88 -6.37
N ILE A 19 16.50 2.73 -7.28
CA ILE A 19 16.56 3.26 -8.64
C ILE A 19 15.41 4.21 -8.89
N TYR A 20 15.63 5.22 -9.72
CA TYR A 20 14.58 6.10 -10.19
C TYR A 20 13.76 5.38 -11.28
N ALA A 21 12.44 5.39 -11.14
CA ALA A 21 11.50 4.70 -12.02
C ALA A 21 10.56 5.64 -12.78
N GLY A 22 10.63 6.96 -12.52
CA GLY A 22 9.78 7.97 -13.14
C GLY A 22 9.15 8.91 -12.11
N ASP A 23 8.26 9.79 -12.58
CA ASP A 23 7.48 10.71 -11.76
C ASP A 23 5.99 10.41 -11.86
N THR A 24 5.25 10.61 -10.76
CA THR A 24 3.78 10.59 -10.80
C THR A 24 3.24 11.83 -11.52
N PRO A 25 1.97 11.84 -11.96
CA PRO A 25 1.34 13.05 -12.51
C PRO A 25 1.32 14.25 -11.56
N ARG A 26 1.54 14.02 -10.25
CA ARG A 26 1.64 15.06 -9.22
C ARG A 26 3.07 15.53 -8.96
N GLY A 27 4.03 15.05 -9.74
CA GLY A 27 5.45 15.39 -9.61
C GLY A 27 6.15 14.65 -8.46
N THR A 28 5.59 13.53 -7.97
CA THR A 28 6.28 12.70 -6.97
C THR A 28 7.34 11.85 -7.66
N PRO A 29 8.64 12.04 -7.36
CA PRO A 29 9.68 11.22 -7.96
C PRO A 29 9.68 9.85 -7.30
N VAL A 30 9.65 8.78 -8.10
CA VAL A 30 9.60 7.40 -7.63
C VAL A 30 11.00 6.81 -7.61
N TYR A 31 11.58 6.73 -6.41
CA TYR A 31 12.78 5.96 -6.13
C TYR A 31 12.37 4.69 -5.42
N ILE A 32 12.67 3.51 -5.97
CA ILE A 32 12.23 2.22 -5.45
C ILE A 32 13.39 1.24 -5.35
N ASN A 33 13.30 0.31 -4.39
CA ASN A 33 14.21 -0.82 -4.27
C ASN A 33 14.40 -1.52 -5.63
N ARG A 34 15.65 -1.57 -6.09
CA ARG A 34 16.06 -2.08 -7.40
C ARG A 34 15.63 -3.53 -7.61
N GLN A 35 15.83 -4.39 -6.61
CA GLN A 35 15.50 -5.81 -6.72
C GLN A 35 14.00 -6.01 -6.91
N TYR A 36 13.18 -5.28 -6.16
CA TYR A 36 11.73 -5.34 -6.35
C TYR A 36 11.32 -4.82 -7.73
N MET A 37 11.91 -3.71 -8.20
CA MET A 37 11.57 -3.13 -9.49
C MET A 37 11.98 -4.01 -10.68
N GLN A 38 13.09 -4.73 -10.56
CA GLN A 38 13.60 -5.63 -11.59
C GLN A 38 12.94 -7.03 -11.57
N ALA A 39 12.16 -7.35 -10.54
CA ALA A 39 11.48 -8.64 -10.46
C ALA A 39 10.46 -8.79 -11.60
N GLU A 40 10.47 -9.99 -12.22
CA GLU A 40 9.52 -10.39 -13.26
C GLU A 40 8.09 -10.50 -12.72
N LEU A 41 7.96 -10.94 -11.45
CA LEU A 41 6.70 -10.99 -10.73
C LEU A 41 6.78 -10.14 -9.45
N LYS A 42 5.85 -9.20 -9.32
CA LYS A 42 5.77 -8.24 -8.22
C LYS A 42 4.47 -8.42 -7.45
N LEU A 43 4.58 -8.99 -6.25
CA LEU A 43 3.45 -9.23 -5.35
C LEU A 43 3.55 -8.30 -4.15
N VAL A 44 2.41 -7.97 -3.55
CA VAL A 44 2.35 -7.32 -2.24
C VAL A 44 1.49 -8.12 -1.28
N VAL A 45 1.94 -8.20 -0.03
CA VAL A 45 1.18 -8.74 1.09
C VAL A 45 1.00 -7.63 2.11
N GLY A 46 -0.15 -7.56 2.76
CA GLY A 46 -0.35 -6.57 3.82
C GLY A 46 -1.71 -6.66 4.50
N ASN A 47 -1.95 -5.75 5.43
CA ASN A 47 -3.26 -5.58 6.06
C ASN A 47 -4.03 -4.44 5.39
N ILE A 48 -5.36 -4.53 5.37
CA ILE A 48 -6.26 -3.41 5.08
C ILE A 48 -6.88 -2.94 6.40
N GLU A 49 -6.63 -1.69 6.74
CA GLU A 49 -7.24 -0.99 7.87
C GLU A 49 -7.43 0.50 7.55
N PRO A 50 -8.30 1.23 8.26
CA PRO A 50 -8.40 2.67 8.11
C PRO A 50 -7.06 3.37 8.37
N HIS A 51 -6.72 4.35 7.54
CA HIS A 51 -5.47 5.11 7.64
C HIS A 51 -5.75 6.60 7.74
N GLN A 52 -5.06 7.28 8.66
CA GLN A 52 -5.35 8.65 9.11
C GLN A 52 -5.56 9.65 7.96
N PHE A 53 -4.70 9.61 6.92
CA PHE A 53 -4.76 10.54 5.80
C PHE A 53 -4.77 9.91 4.40
N MET A 54 -4.73 8.57 4.31
CA MET A 54 -4.69 7.85 3.01
C MET A 54 -5.97 7.05 2.76
N GLY A 55 -7.01 7.27 3.55
CA GLY A 55 -8.23 6.46 3.55
C GLY A 55 -8.01 5.12 4.23
N PHE A 56 -7.23 4.25 3.58
CA PHE A 56 -6.98 2.86 3.97
C PHE A 56 -5.54 2.42 3.68
N SER A 57 -5.05 1.45 4.44
CA SER A 57 -3.79 0.74 4.19
C SER A 57 -3.95 -0.36 3.12
N GLY A 58 -2.91 -1.17 2.90
CA GLY A 58 -2.94 -2.29 1.96
C GLY A 58 -2.91 -1.91 0.47
N GLY A 59 -3.03 -2.93 -0.38
CA GLY A 59 -2.85 -2.82 -1.82
C GLY A 59 -1.48 -2.27 -2.20
N VAL A 60 -1.45 -1.42 -3.23
CA VAL A 60 -0.21 -0.80 -3.73
C VAL A 60 0.60 -0.03 -2.68
N LYS A 61 -0.03 0.45 -1.60
CA LYS A 61 0.66 1.17 -0.51
C LYS A 61 1.79 0.33 0.10
N SER A 62 1.62 -0.99 0.18
CA SER A 62 2.63 -1.91 0.73
C SER A 62 3.99 -1.74 0.04
N ALA A 63 4.02 -1.54 -1.28
CA ALA A 63 5.26 -1.27 -2.01
C ALA A 63 5.53 0.25 -2.14
N ALA A 64 4.50 1.04 -2.45
CA ALA A 64 4.64 2.48 -2.71
C ALA A 64 5.18 3.26 -1.50
N VAL A 65 4.92 2.82 -0.26
CA VAL A 65 5.50 3.40 0.96
C VAL A 65 6.57 2.48 1.56
N GLY A 66 6.37 1.16 1.48
CA GLY A 66 7.27 0.21 2.15
C GLY A 66 8.60 -0.04 1.42
N LEU A 67 8.67 0.21 0.10
CA LEU A 67 9.85 -0.11 -0.72
C LEU A 67 10.42 1.12 -1.46
N THR A 68 9.82 2.30 -1.28
CA THR A 68 10.31 3.53 -1.91
C THR A 68 11.23 4.32 -0.99
N GLY A 69 12.01 5.22 -1.59
CA GLY A 69 12.95 6.06 -0.87
C GLY A 69 12.30 7.21 -0.11
N LYS A 70 13.03 7.77 0.85
CA LYS A 70 12.62 8.92 1.66
C LYS A 70 12.11 10.10 0.82
N LYS A 71 12.73 10.38 -0.33
CA LYS A 71 12.31 11.47 -1.23
C LYS A 71 10.89 11.24 -1.77
N THR A 72 10.59 10.03 -2.23
CA THR A 72 9.25 9.62 -2.68
C THR A 72 8.24 9.69 -1.54
N ILE A 73 8.60 9.12 -0.38
CA ILE A 73 7.75 9.09 0.80
C ILE A 73 7.41 10.51 1.27
N ASN A 74 8.41 11.38 1.40
CA ASN A 74 8.22 12.75 1.88
C ASN A 74 7.31 13.56 0.96
N GLN A 75 7.48 13.46 -0.36
CA GLN A 75 6.64 14.17 -1.32
C GLN A 75 5.18 13.71 -1.25
N ASN A 76 4.94 12.41 -1.11
CA ASN A 76 3.60 11.89 -0.89
C ASN A 76 3.02 12.34 0.47
N HIS A 77 3.82 12.31 1.55
CA HIS A 77 3.38 12.69 2.89
C HIS A 77 3.12 14.19 3.03
N ALA A 78 3.71 15.05 2.20
CA ALA A 78 3.37 16.47 2.14
C ALA A 78 1.89 16.70 1.79
N LEU A 79 1.21 15.72 1.17
CA LEU A 79 -0.22 15.77 0.88
C LEU A 79 -1.11 15.47 2.10
N MET A 80 -0.56 15.12 3.26
CA MET A 80 -1.34 14.74 4.44
C MET A 80 -2.21 15.88 4.99
N THR A 81 -1.80 17.13 4.77
CA THR A 81 -2.52 18.33 5.24
C THR A 81 -3.61 18.77 4.26
N HIS A 82 -3.71 18.13 3.09
CA HIS A 82 -4.76 18.44 2.13
C HIS A 82 -6.14 18.03 2.68
N PRO A 83 -7.20 18.84 2.53
CA PRO A 83 -8.53 18.56 3.09
C PRO A 83 -9.15 17.23 2.61
N ASP A 84 -8.75 16.76 1.42
CA ASP A 84 -9.20 15.47 0.89
C ASP A 84 -8.37 14.26 1.35
N SER A 85 -7.20 14.48 1.95
CA SER A 85 -6.35 13.43 2.50
C SER A 85 -6.83 13.03 3.89
N ARG A 86 -7.96 12.32 3.96
CA ARG A 86 -8.64 11.98 5.22
C ARG A 86 -8.95 10.48 5.37
N LEU A 87 -9.25 10.09 6.60
CA LEU A 87 -9.71 8.75 6.96
C LEU A 87 -10.93 8.34 6.14
N GLY A 88 -10.95 7.10 5.64
CA GLY A 88 -12.09 6.54 4.93
C GLY A 88 -12.33 7.06 3.51
N GLU A 89 -11.65 8.13 3.08
CA GLU A 89 -11.73 8.66 1.70
C GLU A 89 -10.65 8.00 0.83
N TYR A 90 -11.05 7.43 -0.30
CA TYR A 90 -10.14 6.75 -1.22
C TYR A 90 -10.07 7.44 -2.58
N GLU A 91 -11.20 7.69 -3.21
CA GLU A 91 -11.32 8.13 -4.61
C GLU A 91 -10.78 9.53 -4.80
N ASN A 92 -11.18 10.47 -3.93
CA ASN A 92 -10.77 11.86 -4.03
C ASN A 92 -9.54 12.18 -3.16
N ASN A 93 -9.06 11.21 -2.40
CA ASN A 93 -7.92 11.40 -1.50
C ASN A 93 -6.62 11.57 -2.28
N LEU A 94 -6.08 12.79 -2.30
CA LEU A 94 -4.89 13.11 -3.08
C LEU A 94 -3.67 12.27 -2.69
N ALA A 95 -3.44 12.07 -1.38
CA ALA A 95 -2.36 11.24 -0.90
C ALA A 95 -2.51 9.78 -1.38
N ARG A 96 -3.74 9.25 -1.37
CA ARG A 96 -4.04 7.91 -1.88
C ARG A 96 -3.87 7.81 -3.39
N GLN A 97 -4.39 8.78 -4.14
CA GLN A 97 -4.29 8.76 -5.60
C GLN A 97 -2.84 8.91 -6.08
N ASP A 98 -1.99 9.62 -5.34
CA ASP A 98 -0.55 9.65 -5.60
C ASP A 98 0.10 8.28 -5.29
N VAL A 99 -0.27 7.63 -4.19
CA VAL A 99 0.14 6.23 -3.90
C VAL A 99 -0.28 5.25 -5.01
N GLU A 100 -1.46 5.40 -5.59
CA GLU A 100 -1.90 4.59 -6.76
C GLU A 100 -1.03 4.84 -8.00
N ALA A 101 -0.67 6.10 -8.25
CA ALA A 101 0.21 6.44 -9.37
C ALA A 101 1.61 5.84 -9.17
N ILE A 102 2.16 5.90 -7.94
CA ILE A 102 3.42 5.22 -7.58
C ILE A 102 3.29 3.72 -7.85
N GLY A 103 2.24 3.08 -7.34
CA GLY A 103 1.98 1.65 -7.55
C GLY A 103 1.91 1.24 -9.02
N LYS A 104 1.31 2.09 -9.87
CA LYS A 104 1.26 1.90 -11.32
C LYS A 104 2.63 1.96 -11.97
N ILE A 105 3.48 2.91 -11.58
CA ILE A 105 4.87 3.02 -12.06
C ILE A 105 5.69 1.78 -11.67
N ILE A 106 5.48 1.29 -10.46
CA ILE A 106 6.16 0.09 -9.95
C ILE A 106 5.75 -1.18 -10.73
N GLY A 107 4.54 -1.22 -11.28
CA GLY A 107 4.03 -2.38 -12.01
C GLY A 107 3.74 -3.57 -11.09
N ILE A 108 3.04 -3.33 -9.97
CA ILE A 108 2.61 -4.41 -9.08
C ILE A 108 1.58 -5.28 -9.80
N HIS A 109 1.71 -6.60 -9.72
CA HIS A 109 0.89 -7.55 -10.47
C HIS A 109 -0.27 -8.10 -9.63
N PHE A 110 -0.08 -8.27 -8.32
CA PHE A 110 -1.08 -8.91 -7.47
C PHE A 110 -0.93 -8.46 -6.02
N ALA A 111 -2.05 -8.29 -5.32
CA ALA A 111 -2.08 -8.07 -3.88
C ALA A 111 -2.81 -9.20 -3.15
N LEU A 112 -2.27 -9.57 -2.00
CA LEU A 112 -2.91 -10.43 -1.00
C LEU A 112 -3.02 -9.63 0.29
N ASN A 113 -4.22 -9.20 0.65
CA ASN A 113 -4.46 -8.43 1.85
C ASN A 113 -5.35 -9.15 2.86
N ALA A 114 -4.90 -9.19 4.10
CA ALA A 114 -5.70 -9.62 5.23
C ALA A 114 -6.49 -8.44 5.79
N ILE A 115 -7.59 -8.77 6.45
CA ILE A 115 -8.36 -7.87 7.32
C ILE A 115 -8.42 -8.57 8.65
N LEU A 116 -7.94 -7.90 9.68
CA LEU A 116 -7.85 -8.45 11.03
C LEU A 116 -9.03 -8.00 11.88
N ASN A 117 -9.28 -8.65 13.01
CA ASN A 117 -10.08 -8.07 14.09
C ASN A 117 -9.17 -7.43 15.14
N GLU A 118 -9.76 -6.90 16.21
CA GLU A 118 -9.04 -6.29 17.34
C GLU A 118 -8.07 -7.28 18.04
N LYS A 119 -8.35 -8.59 17.97
CA LYS A 119 -7.48 -9.66 18.46
C LYS A 119 -6.40 -10.09 17.46
N LYS A 120 -6.22 -9.35 16.36
CA LYS A 120 -5.30 -9.65 15.25
C LYS A 120 -5.56 -10.97 14.52
N GLN A 121 -6.77 -11.52 14.65
CA GLN A 121 -7.19 -12.72 13.93
C GLN A 121 -7.68 -12.33 12.54
N ILE A 122 -7.36 -13.15 11.52
CA ILE A 122 -7.81 -12.92 10.15
C ILE A 122 -9.33 -13.15 10.08
N VAL A 123 -10.09 -12.11 9.75
CA VAL A 123 -11.53 -12.22 9.52
C VAL A 123 -11.89 -12.33 8.04
N LYS A 124 -11.00 -11.84 7.16
CA LYS A 124 -11.15 -11.94 5.71
C LYS A 124 -9.80 -11.79 5.03
N VAL A 125 -9.68 -12.40 3.85
CA VAL A 125 -8.58 -12.20 2.92
C VAL A 125 -9.17 -11.72 1.59
N VAL A 126 -8.50 -10.75 0.97
CA VAL A 126 -8.81 -10.23 -0.37
C VAL A 126 -7.56 -10.40 -1.22
N ALA A 127 -7.72 -11.03 -2.38
CA ALA A 127 -6.63 -11.31 -3.30
C ALA A 127 -7.03 -10.92 -4.73
N GLY A 128 -6.11 -10.31 -5.50
CA GLY A 128 -6.39 -9.90 -6.88
C GLY A 128 -5.63 -8.66 -7.32
N ASP A 129 -6.29 -7.80 -8.11
CA ASP A 129 -5.73 -6.54 -8.61
C ASP A 129 -5.18 -5.70 -7.43
N PRO A 130 -3.90 -5.27 -7.50
CA PRO A 130 -3.25 -4.58 -6.39
C PRO A 130 -3.78 -3.17 -6.15
N ARG A 131 -4.46 -2.56 -7.12
CA ARG A 131 -5.24 -1.33 -6.95
C ARG A 131 -6.54 -1.67 -6.23
N ALA A 132 -6.46 -1.93 -4.93
CA ALA A 132 -7.62 -2.17 -4.07
C ALA A 132 -8.74 -2.96 -4.76
N GLY A 133 -8.49 -4.26 -4.96
CA GLY A 133 -9.29 -5.14 -5.78
C GLY A 133 -10.72 -5.37 -5.31
N GLY A 134 -11.65 -5.20 -6.26
CA GLY A 134 -13.01 -5.71 -6.25
C GLY A 134 -13.81 -5.14 -7.42
N THR A 135 -14.20 -5.98 -8.38
CA THR A 135 -15.08 -5.66 -9.54
C THR A 135 -16.55 -5.40 -9.13
N SER A 136 -16.78 -4.93 -7.90
CA SER A 136 -18.07 -5.06 -7.22
C SER A 136 -19.11 -3.96 -7.51
N GLY A 137 -18.85 -3.08 -8.49
CA GLY A 137 -19.74 -1.96 -8.83
C GLY A 137 -19.92 -0.89 -7.74
N LYS A 138 -19.35 -1.10 -6.54
CA LYS A 138 -19.32 -0.15 -5.41
C LYS A 138 -18.05 0.69 -5.45
N SER A 139 -18.09 1.90 -4.91
CA SER A 139 -16.87 2.68 -4.70
C SER A 139 -15.95 1.94 -3.71
N ARG A 140 -14.64 2.12 -3.83
CA ARG A 140 -13.64 1.49 -2.95
C ARG A 140 -13.82 1.96 -1.53
N SER A 141 -14.17 3.22 -1.31
CA SER A 141 -14.56 3.71 0.01
C SER A 141 -15.72 2.90 0.60
N GLN A 142 -16.73 2.53 -0.19
CA GLN A 142 -17.84 1.67 0.26
C GLN A 142 -17.39 0.22 0.53
N GLN A 143 -16.53 -0.34 -0.33
CA GLN A 143 -15.99 -1.68 -0.14
C GLN A 143 -15.20 -1.76 1.16
N TYR A 144 -14.33 -0.79 1.43
CA TYR A 144 -13.52 -0.73 2.64
C TYR A 144 -14.31 -0.31 3.89
N ALA A 145 -15.30 0.57 3.77
CA ALA A 145 -16.19 0.90 4.89
C ALA A 145 -17.04 -0.30 5.33
N GLY A 146 -17.56 -1.09 4.37
CA GLY A 146 -18.26 -2.34 4.68
C GLY A 146 -17.35 -3.36 5.38
N LEU A 147 -16.06 -3.36 5.05
CA LEU A 147 -15.04 -4.18 5.71
C LEU A 147 -14.67 -3.66 7.11
N TYR A 148 -14.64 -2.34 7.32
CA TYR A 148 -14.43 -1.74 8.64
C TYR A 148 -15.53 -2.10 9.64
N GLN A 149 -16.77 -2.24 9.17
CA GLN A 149 -17.86 -2.73 10.03
C GLN A 149 -17.60 -4.17 10.52
N LEU A 150 -16.91 -5.01 9.75
CA LEU A 150 -16.50 -6.36 10.20
C LEU A 150 -15.44 -6.31 11.31
N PHE A 151 -14.60 -5.27 11.33
CA PHE A 151 -13.63 -5.02 12.40
C PHE A 151 -14.34 -4.79 13.74
N ARG A 152 -15.43 -4.00 13.75
CA ARG A 152 -16.19 -3.64 14.97
C ARG A 152 -17.20 -4.68 15.45
N THR A 153 -17.75 -5.51 14.56
CA THR A 153 -18.92 -6.34 14.88
C THR A 153 -18.62 -7.77 15.35
N ARG A 154 -17.37 -8.25 15.27
CA ARG A 154 -16.99 -9.58 15.77
C ARG A 154 -16.17 -9.57 17.06
N ALA A 155 -16.26 -8.49 17.84
CA ALA A 155 -15.58 -8.35 19.12
C ALA A 155 -16.24 -9.12 20.29
N GLY A 156 -17.34 -9.86 20.08
CA GLY A 156 -18.16 -10.40 21.18
C GLY A 156 -18.87 -11.74 20.94
N ARG A 157 -18.25 -12.70 20.24
CA ARG A 157 -18.69 -14.10 20.30
C ARG A 157 -17.50 -15.03 20.47
#